data_AF-U2PY96-F1
#
_entry.id   AF-U2PY96-F1
#
_cell.length_a   1.000
_cell.length_b   1.000
_cell.length_c   1.000
_cell.angle_alpha   90.00
_cell.angle_beta   90.00
_cell.angle_gamma   90.00
#
_symmetry.space_group_name_H-M   'P 1'
#
loop_
_entity.id
_entity.type
_entity.pdbx_description
1 polymer ?
#
loop_
_entity_poly.entity_id
_entity_poly.type
_entity_poly.pdbx_seq_one_letter_code
_entity_poly.pdbx_strand_id
1 'polypeptide(L)' 'MIKHAIRLKDRKTGKQTIVYIEAISFREAKQIAMRDYGLAYEIQ' A
#
# COMPACT_ATOMS: atom_id res chain seq x y z
N MET A 1 -7.64 -15.91 -0.44
CA MET A 1 -6.85 -14.66 -0.29
C MET A 1 -7.71 -13.63 0.39
N ILE A 2 -7.11 -12.76 1.20
CA ILE A 2 -7.83 -11.72 1.96
C ILE A 2 -7.45 -10.36 1.37
N LYS A 3 -8.42 -9.46 1.22
CA LYS A 3 -8.18 -8.07 0.82
C LYS A 3 -7.71 -7.27 2.03
N HIS A 4 -6.46 -6.82 1.99
CA HIS A 4 -5.89 -5.92 2.98
C HIS A 4 -5.95 -4.48 2.46
N ALA A 5 -6.56 -3.61 3.25
CA ALA A 5 -6.54 -2.18 2.98
C ALA A 5 -5.18 -1.61 3.42
N ILE A 6 -4.43 -1.06 2.47
CA ILE A 6 -3.15 -0.39 2.71
C ILE A 6 -3.34 1.10 2.44
N ARG A 7 -2.91 1.93 3.40
CA ARG A 7 -2.90 3.37 3.25
C ARG A 7 -1.62 3.80 2.56
N LEU A 8 -1.79 4.51 1.45
CA LEU A 8 -0.72 5.13 0.70
C LEU A 8 -0.84 6.64 0.85
N LYS A 9 0.27 7.30 1.13
CA LYS A 9 0.37 8.76 1.17
C LYS A 9 1.31 9.21 0.07
N ASP A 10 0.79 9.95 -0.88
CA ASP A 10 1.60 10.48 -1.98
C ASP A 10 2.68 11.42 -1.42
N ARG A 11 3.94 11.20 -1.78
CA ARG A 11 5.07 11.97 -1.23
C ARG A 11 5.14 13.39 -1.77
N LYS A 12 4.59 13.64 -2.97
CA LYS A 12 4.65 14.96 -3.63
C LYS A 12 3.53 15.88 -3.18
N THR A 13 2.32 15.35 -3.05
CA THR A 13 1.09 16.12 -2.79
C THR A 13 0.56 15.93 -1.37
N GLY A 14 1.03 14.90 -0.65
CA GLY A 14 0.55 14.54 0.69
C GLY A 14 -0.83 13.87 0.68
N LYS A 15 -1.41 13.62 -0.50
CA LYS A 15 -2.74 13.03 -0.65
C LYS A 15 -2.74 11.58 -0.15
N GLN A 16 -3.72 11.24 0.68
CA GLN A 16 -3.92 9.87 1.14
C GLN A 16 -4.86 9.13 0.21
N THR A 17 -4.52 7.89 -0.11
CA THR A 17 -5.37 6.96 -0.85
C THR A 17 -5.32 5.59 -0.17
N ILE A 18 -6.39 4.81 -0.35
CA ILE A 18 -6.49 3.45 0.19
C ILE A 18 -6.53 2.51 -0.99
N VAL A 19 -5.60 1.55 -1.00
CA VAL A 19 -5.60 0.47 -1.99
C VAL A 19 -5.91 -0.84 -1.30
N TYR A 20 -6.65 -1.71 -1.99
CA TYR A 20 -6.95 -3.04 -1.51
C TYR A 20 -6.03 -4.03 -2.23
N ILE A 21 -5.18 -4.71 -1.46
CA ILE A 21 -4.25 -5.70 -1.98
C ILE A 21 -4.68 -7.08 -1.49
N GLU A 22 -4.81 -8.01 -2.44
CA GLU A 22 -5.10 -9.41 -2.13
C GLU A 22 -3.80 -10.14 -1.78
N ALA A 23 -3.71 -10.61 -0.53
CA ALA A 23 -2.56 -11.36 -0.05
C ALA A 23 -2.98 -12.42 0.97
N ILE A 24 -2.03 -13.30 1.33
CA ILE A 24 -2.24 -14.31 2.38
C ILE A 24 -2.06 -13.68 3.77
N SER A 25 -1.31 -12.58 3.87
CA SER A 25 -1.03 -11.88 5.12
C SER A 25 -0.80 -10.39 4.93
N PHE A 26 -1.02 -9.60 5.99
CA PHE A 26 -0.82 -8.15 5.97
C PHE A 26 0.63 -7.75 5.63
N ARG A 27 1.63 -8.52 6.11
CA ARG A 27 3.05 -8.31 5.78
C ARG A 27 3.31 -8.45 4.28
N GLU A 28 2.70 -9.44 3.65
CA GLU A 28 2.81 -9.69 2.21
C GLU A 28 2.09 -8.61 1.41
N ALA A 29 0.89 -8.19 1.85
CA ALA A 29 0.21 -7.03 1.27
C ALA A 29 1.06 -5.75 1.35
N LYS A 30 1.77 -5.53 2.46
CA LYS A 30 2.66 -4.38 2.64
C LYS A 30 3.91 -4.48 1.74
N GLN A 31 4.46 -5.67 1.52
CA GLN A 31 5.55 -5.88 0.57
C GLN A 31 5.11 -5.63 -0.88
N ILE A 32 3.93 -6.10 -1.27
CA ILE A 32 3.33 -5.81 -2.59
C ILE A 32 3.12 -4.31 -2.73
N ALA A 33 2.56 -3.64 -1.71
CA ALA A 33 2.40 -2.19 -1.72
C ALA A 33 3.74 -1.44 -1.84
N MET A 34 4.79 -1.91 -1.17
CA MET A 34 6.15 -1.36 -1.26
C MET A 34 6.74 -1.52 -2.65
N ARG A 35 6.51 -2.67 -3.29
CA ARG A 35 7.01 -2.93 -4.65
C ARG A 35 6.34 -2.04 -5.69
N ASP A 36 5.01 -1.92 -5.62
CA ASP A 36 4.22 -1.24 -6.64
C ASP A 36 4.14 0.29 -6.41
N TYR A 37 4.08 0.73 -5.15
CA TYR A 37 3.83 2.13 -4.80
C TYR A 37 4.96 2.80 -4.00
N GLY A 38 5.93 2.05 -3.45
CA GLY A 38 6.94 2.58 -2.53
C GLY A 38 7.89 3.64 -3.10
N LEU A 39 7.90 3.81 -4.42
CA LEU A 39 8.66 4.83 -5.14
C LEU A 39 8.01 6.22 -5.04
N ALA A 40 6.68 6.29 -5.22
CA ALA A 40 5.93 7.55 -5.22
C ALA A 40 5.15 7.80 -3.92
N TYR A 41 4.81 6.74 -3.20
CA TYR A 41 3.96 6.78 -2.02
C TYR A 41 4.71 6.27 -0.78
N GLU A 42 4.38 6.87 0.36
CA GLU A 42 4.68 6.37 1.69
C GLU A 42 3.58 5.39 2.12
N ILE A 43 3.98 4.24 2.66
CA ILE A 43 3.06 3.14 2.98
C ILE A 43 2.93 3.04 4.50
N GLN A 44 1.70 3.26 4.98
CA GLN A 44 1.34 3.14 6.40
C GLN A 44 0.79 1.75 6.71
#